data_AF-A0A662H2E7-F1
#
_entry.id   AF-A0A662H2E7-F1
#
_cell.length_a   1.000
_cell.length_b   1.000
_cell.length_c   1.000
_cell.angle_alpha   90.00
_cell.angle_beta   90.00
_cell.angle_gamma   90.00
#
_symmetry.space_group_name_H-M   'P 1'
#
loop_
_entity.id
_entity.type
_entity.pdbx_description
1 polymer ?
#
loop_
_entity_poly.entity_id
_entity_poly.type
_entity_poly.pdbx_seq_one_letter_code
_entity_poly.pdbx_strand_id
1 'polypeptide(L)' 'MRGEDMTRKCIKVAKTKKFRCPICSHQSSSLRGIAQHLAMSRDEVHRAWRKEHGLPEDYETMGEAIEMTRRILEILKSS' A
#
# COMPACT_ATOMS: atom_id res chain seq x y z
N MET A 1 -42.11 -11.34 22.36
CA MET A 1 -41.02 -11.45 21.37
C MET A 1 -41.06 -10.24 20.45
N ARG A 2 -40.06 -9.35 20.51
CA ARG A 2 -39.85 -8.33 19.49
C ARG A 2 -38.35 -8.00 19.50
N GLY A 3 -37.60 -8.67 18.63
CA GLY A 3 -36.16 -8.54 18.51
C GLY A 3 -35.81 -7.20 17.91
N GLU A 4 -35.07 -6.39 18.66
CA GLU A 4 -34.61 -5.10 18.19
C GLU A 4 -33.45 -5.29 17.22
N ASP A 5 -33.67 -4.76 16.02
CA ASP A 5 -32.76 -4.69 14.89
C ASP A 5 -31.44 -4.01 15.32
N MET A 6 -30.43 -4.82 15.63
CA MET A 6 -29.06 -4.36 15.85
C MET A 6 -28.43 -4.07 14.48
N THR A 7 -28.94 -3.06 13.76
CA THR A 7 -28.27 -2.53 12.57
C THR A 7 -26.95 -1.91 12.99
N ARG A 8 -25.88 -2.73 12.92
CA ARG A 8 -24.50 -2.25 12.96
C ARG A 8 -24.30 -1.31 11.77
N LYS A 9 -24.57 -0.04 11.99
CA LYS A 9 -24.27 1.04 11.05
C LYS A 9 -22.74 1.13 10.97
N CYS A 10 -22.16 0.43 10.00
CA CYS A 10 -20.75 0.57 9.65
C CYS A 10 -20.56 2.03 9.21
N ILE A 11 -20.11 2.88 10.13
CA ILE A 11 -19.63 4.21 9.82
C ILE A 11 -18.47 3.99 8.87
N LYS A 12 -18.70 4.18 7.56
CA LYS A 12 -17.64 4.34 6.58
C LYS A 12 -16.93 5.63 6.98
N VAL A 13 -16.02 5.56 7.95
CA VAL A 13 -15.01 6.59 8.15
C VAL A 13 -14.34 6.67 6.81
N ALA A 14 -14.70 7.70 6.04
CA ALA A 14 -13.96 8.12 4.88
C ALA A 14 -12.60 8.56 5.42
N LYS A 15 -11.72 7.57 5.70
CA LYS A 15 -10.31 7.81 5.89
C LYS A 15 -9.90 8.44 4.58
N THR A 16 -9.86 9.76 4.56
CA THR A 16 -9.39 10.56 3.44
C THR A 16 -8.13 9.84 2.97
N LYS A 17 -8.19 9.23 1.79
CA LYS A 17 -7.09 8.42 1.29
C LYS A 17 -6.03 9.41 0.83
N LYS A 18 -5.28 9.94 1.79
CA LYS A 18 -4.33 11.04 1.59
C LYS A 18 -3.19 10.62 0.68
N PHE A 19 -2.91 9.32 0.60
CA PHE A 19 -1.76 8.79 -0.11
C PHE A 19 -2.22 7.97 -1.30
N ARG A 20 -1.84 8.42 -2.49
CA ARG A 20 -2.08 7.76 -3.77
C ARG A 20 -0.76 7.14 -4.26
N CYS A 21 -0.85 5.98 -4.88
CA CYS A 21 0.28 5.40 -5.59
C CYS A 21 0.62 6.29 -6.80
N PRO A 22 1.89 6.66 -7.04
CA PRO A 22 2.27 7.44 -8.23
C PRO A 22 2.16 6.63 -9.53
N ILE A 23 2.08 5.30 -9.45
CA ILE A 23 2.09 4.39 -10.60
C ILE A 23 0.68 3.99 -11.02
N CYS A 24 -0.21 3.78 -10.06
CA CYS A 24 -1.54 3.23 -10.31
C CYS A 24 -2.62 3.99 -9.55
N SER A 25 -3.89 3.68 -9.83
CA SER A 25 -5.02 4.33 -9.14
C SER A 25 -5.26 3.83 -7.71
N HIS A 26 -4.35 3.02 -7.15
CA HIS A 26 -4.44 2.56 -5.77
C HIS A 26 -4.23 3.72 -4.79
N GLN A 27 -5.03 3.72 -3.73
CA GLN A 27 -5.03 4.75 -2.71
C GLN A 27 -5.16 4.09 -1.34
N SER A 28 -4.33 4.51 -0.40
CA SER A 28 -4.29 4.00 0.96
C SER A 28 -4.38 5.13 1.97
N SER A 29 -4.81 4.77 3.19
CA SER A 29 -4.90 5.73 4.29
C SER A 29 -3.55 6.10 4.91
N SER A 30 -2.47 5.40 4.55
CA SER A 30 -1.13 5.58 5.10
C SER A 30 -0.05 5.40 4.02
N LEU A 31 1.05 6.14 4.12
CA LEU A 31 2.22 5.97 3.24
C LEU A 31 2.77 4.55 3.27
N ARG A 32 2.83 3.92 4.45
CA ARG A 32 3.25 2.51 4.60
C ARG A 32 2.37 1.55 3.77
N GLY A 33 1.08 1.84 3.64
CA GLY A 33 0.17 1.05 2.82
C GLY A 33 0.49 1.18 1.33
N ILE A 34 0.81 2.39 0.86
CA ILE A 34 1.28 2.61 -0.50
C ILE A 34 2.64 1.93 -0.73
N ALA A 35 3.56 2.04 0.21
CA ALA A 35 4.88 1.41 0.11
C ALA A 35 4.79 -0.12 0.06
N GLN A 36 3.93 -0.73 0.89
CA GLN A 36 3.68 -2.17 0.85
C GLN A 36 3.02 -2.59 -0.47
N HIS A 37 2.05 -1.79 -0.94
CA HIS A 37 1.42 -2.02 -2.23
C HIS A 37 2.45 -2.02 -3.37
N LEU A 38 3.34 -1.02 -3.42
CA LEU A 38 4.45 -0.95 -4.38
C LEU A 38 5.41 -2.15 -4.29
N ALA A 39 5.73 -2.59 -3.07
CA ALA A 39 6.62 -3.75 -2.85
C ALA A 39 6.00 -5.06 -3.33
N MET A 40 4.71 -5.28 -3.05
CA MET A 40 4.01 -6.53 -3.33
C MET A 40 3.37 -6.58 -4.73
N SER A 41 3.25 -5.44 -5.41
CA SER A 41 2.67 -5.36 -6.74
C SER A 41 3.58 -6.01 -7.78
N ARG A 42 2.98 -6.93 -8.54
CA ARG A 42 3.63 -7.70 -9.62
C ARG A 42 3.40 -7.10 -11.01
N ASP A 43 2.67 -5.99 -11.11
CA ASP A 43 2.43 -5.33 -12.38
C ASP A 43 3.75 -4.86 -13.01
N GLU A 44 3.83 -4.91 -14.33
CA GLU A 44 4.99 -4.48 -15.09
C GLU A 44 5.41 -3.04 -14.73
N VAL A 45 4.44 -2.14 -14.57
CA VAL A 45 4.68 -0.75 -14.18
C VAL A 45 5.30 -0.61 -12.78
N HIS A 46 4.88 -1.45 -11.83
CA HIS A 46 5.45 -1.44 -10.47
C HIS A 46 6.85 -2.08 -10.45
N ARG A 47 7.09 -3.09 -11.29
CA ARG A 47 8.42 -3.68 -11.48
C ARG A 47 9.40 -2.70 -12.12
N ALA A 48 8.98 -1.99 -13.17
CA ALA A 48 9.77 -0.98 -13.86
C ALA A 48 10.20 0.12 -12.87
N TRP A 49 9.26 0.66 -12.10
CA TRP A 49 9.56 1.66 -11.08
C TRP A 49 10.52 1.14 -10.01
N ARG A 50 10.33 -0.10 -9.54
CA ARG A 50 11.28 -0.73 -8.58
C ARG A 50 12.69 -0.82 -9.17
N LYS A 51 12.81 -1.20 -10.44
CA LYS A 51 14.08 -1.27 -11.16
C LYS A 51 14.74 0.11 -11.31
N GLU A 52 13.97 1.15 -11.65
CA GLU A 52 14.47 2.53 -11.74
C GLU A 52 15.01 3.04 -10.40
N HIS A 53 14.38 2.64 -9.29
CA HIS A 53 14.80 3.00 -7.94
C HIS A 53 15.84 2.03 -7.33
N GLY A 54 16.34 1.05 -8.07
CA GLY A 54 17.37 0.10 -7.60
C GLY A 54 16.88 -0.85 -6.49
N LEU A 55 15.59 -1.19 -6.50
CA LEU A 55 14.97 -2.15 -5.59
C LEU A 55 14.95 -3.55 -6.22
N PRO A 56 15.01 -4.62 -5.40
CA PRO A 56 14.92 -5.98 -5.90
C PRO A 56 13.59 -6.23 -6.64
N GLU A 57 13.65 -6.94 -7.77
CA GLU A 57 12.47 -7.27 -8.57
C GLU A 57 11.58 -8.32 -7.90
N ASP A 58 12.15 -9.14 -7.02
CA ASP A 58 11.47 -10.20 -6.30
C ASP A 58 11.87 -10.22 -4.82
N TYR A 59 11.07 -10.91 -4.01
CA TYR A 59 11.37 -11.15 -2.60
C TYR A 59 11.15 -12.63 -2.33
N GLU A 60 12.14 -13.31 -1.78
CA GLU A 60 12.03 -14.74 -1.47
C GLU A 60 11.40 -14.95 -0.09
N THR A 61 11.57 -13.96 0.80
CA THR A 61 11.06 -14.02 2.17
C THR A 61 10.21 -12.81 2.54
N MET A 62 9.33 -13.00 3.52
CA MET A 62 8.54 -11.91 4.11
C MET A 62 9.44 -10.81 4.73
N GLY A 63 10.64 -11.16 5.18
CA GLY A 63 11.62 -10.20 5.71
C GLY A 63 12.11 -9.24 4.63
N GLU A 64 12.45 -9.74 3.45
CA GLU A 64 12.85 -8.91 2.31
C GLU A 64 11.71 -8.03 1.81
N ALA A 65 10.47 -8.55 1.80
CA ALA A 65 9.30 -7.74 1.46
C ALA A 65 9.12 -6.54 2.42
N ILE A 66 9.41 -6.73 3.72
CA ILE A 66 9.36 -5.66 4.72
C ILE A 66 10.49 -4.66 4.51
N GLU A 67 11.71 -5.11 4.25
CA GLU A 67 12.84 -4.23 3.96
C GLU A 67 12.60 -3.40 2.69
N MET A 68 12.12 -4.04 1.63
CA MET A 68 11.74 -3.40 0.38
C MET A 68 10.65 -2.34 0.63
N THR A 69 9.61 -2.69 1.40
CA THR A 69 8.56 -1.74 1.83
C THR A 69 9.17 -0.54 2.57
N ARG A 70 10.16 -0.76 3.44
CA ARG A 70 10.83 0.32 4.19
C ARG A 70 11.59 1.25 3.25
N ARG A 71 12.38 0.71 2.31
CA ARG A 71 13.12 1.50 1.32
C ARG A 71 12.18 2.33 0.44
N ILE A 72 11.08 1.74 -0.02
CA ILE A 72 10.05 2.44 -0.79
C ILE A 72 9.41 3.57 0.03
N LEU A 73 9.14 3.32 1.32
CA LEU A 73 8.61 4.33 2.21
C LEU A 73 9.56 5.53 2.36
N GLU A 74 10.88 5.30 2.39
CA GLU A 74 11.87 6.38 2.46
C GLU A 74 11.92 7.20 1.17
N ILE A 75 11.87 6.53 0.01
CA ILE A 75 11.77 7.19 -1.31
C ILE A 75 10.53 8.10 -1.35
N LEU A 76 9.37 7.59 -0.93
CA LEU A 76 8.13 8.37 -0.91
C LEU A 76 8.11 9.51 0.12
N LYS A 77 8.92 9.42 1.18
CA LYS A 77 9.06 10.49 2.18
C LYS A 77 10.04 11.57 1.75
N SER A 78 11.02 11.21 0.93
CA SER A 78 12.05 12.13 0.43
C SER A 78 11.64 12.86 -0.85
N SER A 79 10.48 12.52 -1.42
CA SER A 79 9.97 13.06 -2.69
C SER A 79 8.90 14.13 -2.52
#